data_AF-A0A182E0S4-F1
#
_entry.id   AF-A0A182E0S4-F1
#
_cell.length_a   1.000
_cell.length_b   1.000
_cell.length_c   1.000
_cell.angle_alpha   90.00
_cell.angle_beta   90.00
_cell.angle_gamma   90.00
#
_symmetry.space_group_name_H-M   'P 1'
#
loop_
_entity.id
_entity.type
_entity.pdbx_description
1 polymer ?
#
loop_
_entity_poly.entity_id
_entity_poly.type
_entity_poly.pdbx_seq_one_letter_code
_entity_poly.pdbx_strand_id
1 'polypeptide(L)'
;MDCGVPFCQGNTGCPLGNIPKWNDYVSKQNWRQALEQLLQANNFPEFTGHNRFSGLAAAAQLNKVGHANKDAILICTGSLIPRDFSTANREAKEICFAMEFLGKSQRIVSDKEDIWEGLNAKGKQVIVLGGGDTATDCTATYERYPDNPWPIIFRTDYGHEERKGITSDDPRLFGFATKKFLVSKSGSGQKILTGLLMIRVDWKKDENGAWRISEIEDSEEEMSCDLCILAMGFLGPEKIDHDLMGKTTLAGPGGVVLAPIQN
;
A
#
# COMPACT_ATOMS: atom_id res chain seq x y z
N MET A 1 15.12 31.27 6.31
CA MET A 1 16.08 30.53 7.15
C MET A 1 17.12 29.96 6.20
N ASP A 2 18.16 30.74 5.91
CA ASP A 2 19.23 30.39 4.98
C ASP A 2 20.26 29.51 5.73
N CYS A 3 19.90 28.25 5.93
CA CYS A 3 20.68 27.33 6.76
C CYS A 3 21.99 26.99 6.02
N GLY A 4 23.15 27.32 6.61
CA GLY A 4 24.46 27.04 5.99
C GLY A 4 24.72 25.55 5.70
N VAL A 5 24.11 24.64 6.46
CA VAL A 5 24.04 23.20 6.15
C VAL A 5 22.59 22.75 6.34
N PRO A 6 21.80 22.66 5.26
CA PRO A 6 20.39 22.34 5.35
C PRO A 6 20.19 20.84 5.61
N PHE A 7 19.85 20.48 6.85
CA PHE A 7 19.47 19.11 7.23
C PHE A 7 18.32 18.55 6.37
N CYS A 8 17.45 19.41 5.84
CA CYS A 8 16.39 19.04 4.91
C CYS A 8 16.86 18.58 3.52
N GLN A 9 18.13 18.79 3.16
CA GLN A 9 18.77 18.26 1.94
C GLN A 9 19.82 17.17 2.22
N GLY A 10 20.05 16.82 3.50
CA GLY A 10 21.05 15.80 3.87
C GLY A 10 20.56 14.36 3.64
N ASN A 11 21.40 13.37 3.98
CA ASN A 11 21.07 11.94 3.88
C ASN A 11 19.81 11.49 4.64
N THR A 12 19.33 12.32 5.57
CA THR A 12 18.11 12.09 6.36
C THR A 12 16.95 12.99 5.95
N GLY A 13 17.15 13.84 4.93
CA GLY A 13 16.19 14.83 4.44
C GLY A 13 15.49 14.40 3.15
N CYS A 14 15.09 15.37 2.34
CA CYS A 14 14.44 15.13 1.05
C CYS A 14 15.41 14.39 0.10
N PRO A 15 15.01 13.22 -0.46
CA PRO A 15 15.85 12.47 -1.41
C PRO A 15 16.24 13.27 -2.66
N LEU A 16 15.46 14.31 -3.01
CA LEU A 16 15.69 15.17 -4.17
C LEU A 16 16.45 16.46 -3.84
N GLY A 17 16.66 16.76 -2.54
CA GLY A 17 17.54 17.83 -2.09
C GLY A 17 17.23 19.24 -2.63
N ASN A 18 15.96 19.69 -2.66
CA ASN A 18 15.57 20.92 -3.37
C ASN A 18 14.87 22.02 -2.53
N ILE A 19 14.88 21.94 -1.19
CA ILE A 19 13.98 22.74 -0.31
C ILE A 19 14.44 24.19 0.02
N PRO A 20 15.70 24.49 0.41
CA PRO A 20 16.11 25.82 0.91
C PRO A 20 15.97 26.96 -0.11
N LYS A 21 16.45 26.77 -1.35
CA LYS A 21 16.34 27.80 -2.41
C LYS A 21 14.89 28.05 -2.80
N TRP A 22 14.08 26.99 -2.84
CA TRP A 22 12.65 27.11 -3.08
C TRP A 22 11.98 27.99 -2.00
N ASN A 23 12.27 27.73 -0.71
CA ASN A 23 11.75 28.53 0.40
C ASN A 23 12.13 30.01 0.31
N ASP A 24 13.35 30.33 -0.14
CA ASP A 24 13.78 31.73 -0.34
C ASP A 24 12.93 32.44 -1.41
N TYR A 25 12.73 31.81 -2.57
CA TYR A 25 11.88 32.37 -3.64
C TYR A 25 10.42 32.53 -3.20
N VAL A 26 9.87 31.56 -2.47
CA VAL A 26 8.51 31.66 -1.89
C VAL A 26 8.42 32.83 -0.91
N SER A 27 9.41 33.01 -0.02
CA SER A 27 9.41 34.11 0.95
C SER A 27 9.43 35.49 0.29
N LYS A 28 10.00 35.58 -0.92
CA LYS A 28 10.05 36.79 -1.76
C LYS A 28 8.84 36.92 -2.70
N GLN A 29 7.83 36.06 -2.55
CA GLN A 29 6.65 35.96 -3.43
C GLN A 29 7.00 35.72 -4.91
N ASN A 30 8.17 35.16 -5.19
CA ASN A 30 8.62 34.85 -6.54
C ASN A 30 8.26 33.41 -6.92
N TRP A 31 6.97 33.18 -7.14
CA TRP A 31 6.41 31.85 -7.40
C TRP A 31 6.97 31.18 -8.64
N ARG A 32 7.31 31.95 -9.68
CA ARG A 32 7.85 31.42 -10.94
C ARG A 32 9.23 30.81 -10.73
N GLN A 33 10.15 31.53 -10.08
CA GLN A 33 11.49 31.02 -9.81
C GLN A 33 11.46 29.86 -8.80
N ALA A 34 10.52 29.88 -7.84
CA ALA A 34 10.28 28.75 -6.97
C ALA A 34 9.89 27.50 -7.78
N LEU A 35 8.94 27.61 -8.71
CA LEU A 35 8.52 26.48 -9.54
C LEU A 35 9.66 25.96 -10.42
N GLU A 36 10.39 26.85 -11.09
CA GLU A 36 11.55 26.48 -11.90
C GLU A 36 12.61 25.74 -11.06
N GLN A 37 12.84 26.15 -9.82
CA GLN A 37 13.75 25.46 -8.89
C GLN A 37 13.27 24.05 -8.50
N LEU A 38 11.96 23.84 -8.33
CA LEU A 38 11.43 22.51 -8.03
C LEU A 38 11.55 21.57 -9.22
N LEU A 39 11.22 22.05 -10.41
CA LEU A 39 11.22 21.27 -11.66
C LEU A 39 12.61 20.81 -12.10
N GLN A 40 13.67 21.46 -11.63
CA GLN A 40 15.05 21.02 -11.88
C GLN A 40 15.39 19.66 -11.28
N ALA A 41 14.78 19.32 -10.13
CA ALA A 41 15.09 18.09 -9.39
C ALA A 41 13.90 17.12 -9.32
N ASN A 42 12.70 17.57 -9.67
CA ASN A 42 11.49 16.80 -9.55
C ASN A 42 10.54 17.07 -10.70
N ASN A 43 10.29 16.05 -11.51
CA ASN A 43 9.38 16.14 -12.66
C ASN A 43 7.91 16.26 -12.25
N PHE A 44 7.55 15.90 -11.01
CA PHE A 44 6.18 15.81 -10.51
C PHE A 44 6.03 16.50 -9.14
N PRO A 45 6.37 17.79 -9.01
CA PRO A 45 6.40 18.49 -7.71
C PRO A 45 5.02 18.55 -7.05
N GLU A 46 3.96 18.65 -7.85
CA GLU A 46 2.57 18.66 -7.36
C GLU A 46 2.20 17.34 -6.67
N PHE A 47 2.58 16.20 -7.24
CA PHE A 47 2.28 14.88 -6.68
C PHE A 47 3.10 14.60 -5.42
N THR A 48 4.40 14.86 -5.46
CA THR A 48 5.29 14.65 -4.30
C THR A 48 5.03 15.64 -3.16
N GLY A 49 4.48 16.82 -3.48
CA GLY A 49 4.15 17.85 -2.49
C GLY A 49 2.90 17.51 -1.69
N HIS A 50 1.91 16.88 -2.34
CA HIS A 50 0.67 16.43 -1.69
C HIS A 50 0.85 15.07 -0.99
N ASN A 51 1.56 14.12 -1.60
CA ASN A 51 1.78 12.78 -1.04
C ASN A 51 3.23 12.65 -0.54
N ARG A 52 3.51 13.22 0.64
CA ARG A 52 4.89 13.33 1.17
C ARG A 52 5.55 12.03 1.62
N PHE A 53 4.86 10.89 1.57
CA PHE A 53 5.41 9.58 2.00
C PHE A 53 5.27 8.44 1.00
N SER A 54 4.61 8.65 -0.14
CA SER A 54 4.55 7.58 -1.10
C SER A 54 5.84 7.57 -1.92
N GLY A 55 6.70 6.58 -1.68
CA GLY A 55 7.40 5.90 -2.77
C GLY A 55 6.37 5.24 -3.70
N LEU A 56 5.44 6.03 -4.25
CA LEU A 56 4.48 5.57 -5.23
C LEU A 56 5.32 5.32 -6.47
N ALA A 57 5.66 4.05 -6.68
CA ALA A 57 5.84 3.57 -8.03
C ALA A 57 4.54 3.91 -8.74
N ALA A 58 4.52 5.02 -9.49
CA ALA A 58 3.53 5.22 -10.52
C ALA A 58 3.71 4.02 -11.46
N ALA A 59 2.88 2.99 -11.28
CA ALA A 59 2.78 1.87 -12.18
C ALA A 59 2.11 2.38 -13.46
N ALA A 60 2.84 3.15 -14.24
CA ALA A 60 2.54 3.28 -15.65
C ALA A 60 2.81 1.89 -16.24
N GLN A 61 1.76 1.08 -16.41
CA GLN A 61 1.79 -0.07 -17.30
C GLN A 61 2.05 0.48 -18.71
N LEU A 62 3.32 0.62 -19.08
CA LEU A 62 3.75 0.75 -20.46
C LEU A 62 3.47 -0.58 -21.14
N ASN A 63 2.20 -0.79 -21.48
CA ASN A 63 1.76 -1.93 -22.26
C ASN A 63 2.42 -1.86 -23.64
N LYS A 64 3.31 -2.82 -23.90
CA LYS A 64 3.85 -3.17 -25.23
C LYS A 64 4.51 -2.01 -25.99
N VAL A 65 5.66 -1.53 -25.50
CA VAL A 65 6.61 -0.87 -26.40
C VAL A 65 7.35 -1.96 -27.15
N GLY A 66 7.12 -2.09 -28.46
CA GLY A 66 7.82 -3.06 -29.31
C GLY A 66 9.33 -2.97 -29.11
N HIS A 67 9.97 -4.12 -28.85
CA HIS A 67 11.40 -4.22 -28.54
C HIS A 67 12.31 -4.13 -29.78
N ALA A 68 11.74 -4.18 -30.98
CA ALA A 68 12.52 -4.06 -32.20
C ALA A 68 13.02 -2.61 -32.36
N ASN A 69 14.34 -2.46 -32.45
CA ASN A 69 15.03 -1.23 -32.85
C ASN A 69 15.09 -0.11 -31.79
N LYS A 70 15.55 -0.42 -30.57
CA LYS A 70 15.77 0.55 -29.48
C LYS A 70 17.21 0.45 -28.97
N ASP A 71 17.87 1.60 -28.72
CA ASP A 71 19.23 1.65 -28.16
C ASP A 71 19.28 1.34 -26.65
N ALA A 72 18.18 1.59 -25.93
CA ALA A 72 18.05 1.32 -24.51
C ALA A 72 16.57 1.10 -24.10
N ILE A 73 16.36 0.32 -23.05
CA ILE A 73 15.04 0.06 -22.45
C ILE A 73 15.10 0.37 -20.95
N LEU A 74 14.13 1.14 -20.47
CA LEU A 74 13.91 1.41 -19.04
C LEU A 74 12.64 0.70 -18.58
N ILE A 75 12.76 -0.12 -17.52
CA ILE A 75 11.64 -0.89 -16.95
C ILE A 75 11.22 -0.25 -15.62
N CYS A 76 10.00 0.28 -15.56
CA CYS A 76 9.42 0.93 -14.39
C CYS A 76 8.03 0.34 -14.06
N THR A 77 7.93 -0.99 -13.99
CA THR A 77 6.64 -1.69 -13.78
C THR A 77 6.14 -1.66 -12.34
N GLY A 78 6.99 -1.29 -11.37
CA GLY A 78 6.66 -1.30 -9.95
C GLY A 78 6.43 -2.71 -9.40
N SER A 79 5.88 -2.79 -8.19
CA SER A 79 5.53 -4.05 -7.53
C SER A 79 4.03 -4.29 -7.65
N LEU A 80 3.65 -5.30 -8.43
CA LEU A 80 2.25 -5.58 -8.77
C LEU A 80 1.72 -6.85 -8.09
N ILE A 81 2.59 -7.77 -7.66
CA ILE A 81 2.18 -9.02 -7.03
C ILE A 81 1.78 -8.73 -5.58
N PRO A 82 0.48 -8.80 -5.20
CA PRO A 82 0.06 -8.58 -3.84
C PRO A 82 0.56 -9.72 -2.94
N ARG A 83 0.86 -9.40 -1.69
CA ARG A 83 1.17 -10.40 -0.68
C ARG A 83 -0.12 -11.12 -0.28
N ASP A 84 -0.08 -12.44 -0.29
CA ASP A 84 -1.17 -13.30 0.14
C ASP A 84 -0.71 -14.28 1.21
N PHE A 85 -1.65 -14.89 1.92
CA PHE A 85 -1.40 -15.92 2.92
C PHE A 85 -2.42 -17.05 2.81
N SER A 86 -1.94 -18.28 2.94
CA SER A 86 -2.79 -19.47 2.90
C SER A 86 -3.46 -19.70 4.25
N THR A 87 -4.77 -19.47 4.32
CA THR A 87 -5.61 -19.83 5.47
C THR A 87 -6.89 -20.49 5.01
N ALA A 88 -7.55 -21.20 5.92
CA ALA A 88 -8.79 -21.90 5.59
C ALA A 88 -9.88 -20.91 5.15
N ASN A 89 -10.55 -21.23 4.05
CA ASN A 89 -11.59 -20.44 3.39
C ASN A 89 -11.12 -19.09 2.81
N ARG A 90 -9.82 -18.95 2.48
CA ARG A 90 -9.26 -17.77 1.81
C ARG A 90 -9.94 -17.45 0.46
N GLU A 91 -10.50 -18.47 -0.20
CA GLU A 91 -11.21 -18.39 -1.48
C GLU A 91 -12.67 -17.93 -1.38
N ALA A 92 -13.15 -17.63 -0.16
CA ALA A 92 -14.53 -17.21 0.04
C ALA A 92 -14.83 -15.87 -0.64
N LYS A 93 -16.10 -15.69 -1.02
CA LYS A 93 -16.60 -14.41 -1.52
C LYS A 93 -16.47 -13.34 -0.43
N GLU A 94 -16.27 -12.09 -0.84
CA GLU A 94 -16.10 -10.91 0.02
C GLU A 94 -14.72 -10.83 0.72
N ILE A 95 -13.72 -11.58 0.22
CA ILE A 95 -12.31 -11.36 0.56
C ILE A 95 -11.62 -10.84 -0.71
N CYS A 96 -11.02 -9.65 -0.64
CA CYS A 96 -10.40 -9.00 -1.79
C CYS A 96 -9.03 -8.39 -1.45
N PHE A 97 -8.22 -8.13 -2.48
CA PHE A 97 -6.99 -7.37 -2.30
C PHE A 97 -7.25 -5.86 -2.31
N ALA A 98 -6.44 -5.11 -1.57
CA ALA A 98 -6.58 -3.66 -1.49
C ALA A 98 -6.55 -2.96 -2.85
N MET A 99 -5.71 -3.41 -3.79
CA MET A 99 -5.66 -2.82 -5.13
C MET A 99 -6.92 -3.04 -5.94
N GLU A 100 -7.63 -4.14 -5.72
CA GLU A 100 -8.91 -4.40 -6.38
C GLU A 100 -9.98 -3.42 -5.87
N PHE A 101 -10.05 -3.27 -4.55
CA PHE A 101 -10.96 -2.34 -3.88
C PHE A 101 -10.68 -0.88 -4.24
N LEU A 102 -9.44 -0.42 -4.08
CA LEU A 102 -9.01 0.94 -4.38
C LEU A 102 -9.12 1.24 -5.87
N GLY A 103 -8.72 0.31 -6.74
CA GLY A 103 -8.80 0.46 -8.18
C GLY A 103 -10.24 0.64 -8.67
N LYS A 104 -11.20 -0.12 -8.11
CA LYS A 104 -12.62 0.07 -8.40
C LYS A 104 -13.16 1.39 -7.87
N SER A 105 -12.86 1.72 -6.61
CA SER A 105 -13.27 3.00 -6.01
C SER A 105 -12.82 4.20 -6.84
N GLN A 106 -11.55 4.22 -7.28
CA GLN A 106 -11.00 5.29 -8.11
C GLN A 106 -11.67 5.39 -9.47
N ARG A 107 -12.03 4.26 -10.11
CA ARG A 107 -12.76 4.26 -11.39
C ARG A 107 -14.14 4.88 -11.24
N ILE A 108 -14.86 4.51 -10.18
CA ILE A 108 -16.20 5.01 -9.87
C ILE A 108 -16.16 6.52 -9.59
N VAL A 109 -15.18 6.99 -8.81
CA VAL A 109 -14.98 8.43 -8.54
C VAL A 109 -14.57 9.20 -9.80
N SER A 110 -13.91 8.56 -10.75
CA SER A 110 -13.46 9.18 -12.00
C SER A 110 -14.53 9.14 -13.13
N ASP A 111 -15.80 8.98 -12.77
CA ASP A 111 -16.95 8.87 -13.69
C ASP A 111 -16.79 7.76 -14.76
N LYS A 112 -15.99 6.73 -14.49
CA LYS A 112 -16.00 5.51 -15.30
C LYS A 112 -17.06 4.59 -14.71
N GLU A 113 -18.04 4.20 -15.53
CA GLU A 113 -19.02 3.19 -15.14
C GLU A 113 -18.30 1.89 -14.72
N ASP A 114 -18.35 1.59 -13.43
CA ASP A 114 -17.88 0.33 -12.85
C ASP A 114 -18.89 -0.08 -11.78
N ILE A 115 -19.27 -1.36 -11.77
CA ILE A 115 -20.30 -1.88 -10.88
C ILE A 115 -19.58 -2.49 -9.67
N TRP A 116 -20.09 -2.19 -8.47
CA TRP A 116 -19.65 -2.87 -7.25
C TRP A 116 -20.16 -4.32 -7.24
N GLU A 117 -19.46 -5.23 -7.92
CA GLU A 117 -19.72 -6.67 -7.83
C GLU A 117 -19.20 -7.22 -6.50
N GLY A 118 -20.07 -7.28 -5.47
CA GLY A 118 -19.70 -7.78 -4.14
C GLY A 118 -18.86 -6.80 -3.32
N LEU A 119 -17.97 -6.02 -3.92
CA LEU A 119 -17.01 -5.15 -3.22
C LEU A 119 -17.60 -3.85 -2.66
N ASN A 120 -18.92 -3.65 -2.73
CA ASN A 120 -19.55 -2.48 -2.11
C ASN A 120 -19.42 -2.58 -0.59
N ALA A 121 -18.69 -1.64 -0.01
CA ALA A 121 -18.46 -1.59 1.42
C ALA A 121 -19.59 -0.88 2.19
N LYS A 122 -20.54 -0.24 1.50
CA LYS A 122 -21.64 0.48 2.14
C LYS A 122 -22.48 -0.44 3.03
N GLY A 123 -22.58 -0.10 4.32
CA GLY A 123 -23.40 -0.83 5.30
C GLY A 123 -22.87 -2.21 5.68
N LYS A 124 -21.62 -2.54 5.29
CA LYS A 124 -20.95 -3.80 5.63
C LYS A 124 -19.97 -3.61 6.78
N GLN A 125 -19.76 -4.65 7.57
CA GLN A 125 -18.63 -4.71 8.51
C GLN A 125 -17.34 -5.02 7.74
N VAL A 126 -16.46 -4.04 7.63
CA VAL A 126 -15.23 -4.16 6.85
C VAL A 126 -14.02 -4.35 7.75
N ILE A 127 -13.19 -5.33 7.43
CA ILE A 127 -11.91 -5.56 8.11
C ILE A 127 -10.77 -5.39 7.10
N VAL A 128 -9.88 -4.45 7.37
CA VAL A 128 -8.64 -4.26 6.59
C VAL A 128 -7.50 -4.98 7.28
N LEU A 129 -6.89 -5.96 6.59
CA LEU A 129 -5.72 -6.68 7.07
C LEU A 129 -4.47 -6.04 6.48
N GLY A 130 -3.90 -5.05 7.17
CA GLY A 130 -2.72 -4.34 6.68
C GLY A 130 -2.21 -3.26 7.62
N GLY A 131 -0.94 -2.93 7.40
CA GLY A 131 -0.08 -2.07 8.21
C GLY A 131 0.11 -0.63 7.72
N GLY A 132 0.35 -0.52 6.41
CA GLY A 132 0.92 0.69 5.81
C GLY A 132 -0.11 1.58 5.12
N ASP A 133 0.39 2.53 4.32
CA ASP A 133 -0.40 3.51 3.57
C ASP A 133 -1.61 2.91 2.84
N THR A 134 -1.42 1.76 2.20
CA THR A 134 -2.50 1.07 1.48
C THR A 134 -3.69 0.73 2.38
N ALA A 135 -3.45 0.37 3.65
CA ALA A 135 -4.52 0.09 4.60
C ALA A 135 -5.26 1.38 4.99
N THR A 136 -4.51 2.46 5.26
CA THR A 136 -5.06 3.79 5.53
C THR A 136 -5.93 4.29 4.38
N ASP A 137 -5.48 4.13 3.14
CA ASP A 137 -6.24 4.51 1.94
C ASP A 137 -7.53 3.72 1.80
N CYS A 138 -7.52 2.41 2.13
CA CYS A 138 -8.72 1.57 2.12
C CYS A 138 -9.73 2.06 3.16
N THR A 139 -9.27 2.37 4.37
CA THR A 139 -10.11 2.93 5.43
C THR A 139 -10.69 4.28 5.06
N ALA A 140 -9.87 5.22 4.60
CA ALA A 140 -10.35 6.54 4.17
C ALA A 140 -11.34 6.43 3.00
N THR A 141 -11.16 5.46 2.10
CA THR A 141 -12.10 5.18 1.02
C THR A 141 -13.42 4.62 1.55
N TYR A 142 -13.39 3.81 2.60
CA TYR A 142 -14.56 3.29 3.29
C TYR A 142 -15.34 4.37 4.08
N GLU A 143 -14.64 5.28 4.76
CA GLU A 143 -15.25 6.37 5.54
C GLU A 143 -15.98 7.40 4.68
N ARG A 144 -15.70 7.46 3.37
CA ARG A 144 -16.46 8.30 2.43
C ARG A 144 -17.95 7.94 2.36
N TYR A 145 -18.35 6.78 2.88
CA TYR A 145 -19.75 6.39 3.00
C TYR A 145 -20.32 6.89 4.35
N PRO A 146 -21.29 7.82 4.34
CA PRO A 146 -21.77 8.49 5.56
C PRO A 146 -22.51 7.58 6.57
N ASP A 147 -22.90 6.37 6.18
CA ASP A 147 -23.84 5.52 6.93
C ASP A 147 -23.17 4.33 7.66
N ASN A 148 -21.86 4.35 7.89
CA ASN A 148 -21.09 3.17 8.31
C ASN A 148 -20.81 3.09 9.84
N PRO A 149 -21.24 2.02 10.56
CA PRO A 149 -21.26 2.01 12.03
C PRO A 149 -20.25 1.10 12.80
N TRP A 150 -19.23 0.47 12.20
CA TRP A 150 -18.41 -0.60 12.84
C TRP A 150 -16.88 -0.36 12.87
N PRO A 151 -16.13 -0.99 13.82
CA PRO A 151 -14.75 -0.64 14.16
C PRO A 151 -13.71 -1.11 13.14
N ILE A 152 -12.76 -0.22 12.90
CA ILE A 152 -11.69 -0.29 11.90
C ILE A 152 -10.50 -1.08 12.44
N ILE A 153 -10.26 -2.26 11.89
CA ILE A 153 -9.10 -3.07 12.28
C ILE A 153 -7.88 -2.57 11.53
N PHE A 154 -6.88 -2.16 12.30
CA PHE A 154 -5.69 -1.50 11.81
C PHE A 154 -4.46 -2.20 12.39
N ARG A 155 -3.50 -2.47 11.52
CA ARG A 155 -2.11 -2.63 11.93
C ARG A 155 -1.40 -1.37 11.42
N THR A 156 -0.42 -0.84 12.14
CA THR A 156 0.36 0.33 11.68
C THR A 156 1.72 -0.10 11.12
N ASP A 157 2.28 0.75 10.25
CA ASP A 157 3.52 1.48 10.51
C ASP A 157 3.38 2.96 10.08
N TYR A 158 3.39 3.90 11.05
CA TYR A 158 3.40 5.37 10.88
C TYR A 158 4.21 5.99 12.04
N GLY A 159 5.53 5.95 11.92
CA GLY A 159 6.44 6.49 12.93
C GLY A 159 6.23 8.00 13.13
N HIS A 160 5.83 8.39 14.34
CA HIS A 160 6.09 9.67 15.01
C HIS A 160 4.98 10.72 15.20
N GLU A 161 3.86 10.72 14.44
CA GLU A 161 2.77 11.69 14.69
C GLU A 161 1.54 11.13 15.41
N GLU A 162 1.35 9.81 15.47
CA GLU A 162 0.21 9.18 16.16
C GLU A 162 0.32 9.11 17.69
N ARG A 163 1.46 9.47 18.31
CA ARG A 163 1.63 9.39 19.77
C ARG A 163 0.77 10.39 20.55
N LYS A 164 0.16 11.38 19.89
CA LYS A 164 -0.57 12.46 20.57
C LYS A 164 -2.07 12.23 20.75
N GLY A 165 -2.64 11.14 20.25
CA GLY A 165 -4.09 10.95 20.27
C GLY A 165 -4.55 9.51 20.42
N ILE A 166 -4.04 8.78 21.42
CA ILE A 166 -4.80 7.62 21.91
C ILE A 166 -5.94 8.18 22.76
N THR A 167 -7.02 8.58 22.10
CA THR A 167 -8.34 8.78 22.72
C THR A 167 -8.97 7.42 23.01
N SER A 168 -9.92 7.34 23.94
CA SER A 168 -10.56 6.08 24.38
C SER A 168 -11.31 5.32 23.27
N ASP A 169 -11.51 5.95 22.11
CA ASP A 169 -12.33 5.45 21.01
C ASP A 169 -11.47 5.08 19.78
N ASP A 170 -10.23 4.69 20.01
CA ASP A 170 -9.32 4.24 18.96
C ASP A 170 -9.71 2.82 18.48
N PRO A 171 -10.16 2.65 17.22
CA PRO A 171 -10.69 1.37 16.73
C PRO A 171 -9.60 0.32 16.44
N ARG A 172 -8.32 0.68 16.56
CA ARG A 172 -7.18 -0.09 16.06
C ARG A 172 -6.86 -1.30 16.96
N LEU A 173 -6.73 -2.50 16.37
CA LEU A 173 -6.41 -3.74 17.08
C LEU A 173 -4.99 -4.23 16.79
N PHE A 174 -4.13 -4.11 17.80
CA PHE A 174 -2.73 -4.52 17.74
C PHE A 174 -2.49 -5.93 18.30
N GLY A 175 -1.46 -6.59 17.80
CA GLY A 175 -1.01 -7.88 18.35
C GLY A 175 -1.97 -9.03 18.07
N PHE A 176 -2.66 -9.03 16.93
CA PHE A 176 -3.48 -10.15 16.47
C PHE A 176 -2.90 -10.79 15.21
N ALA A 177 -3.24 -12.04 14.95
CA ALA A 177 -3.02 -12.76 13.70
C ALA A 177 -4.32 -13.43 13.25
N THR A 178 -4.60 -13.42 11.95
CA THR A 178 -5.77 -14.08 11.38
C THR A 178 -5.48 -15.58 11.24
N LYS A 179 -6.22 -16.43 11.96
CA LYS A 179 -6.12 -17.89 11.86
C LYS A 179 -6.97 -18.45 10.72
N LYS A 180 -8.22 -17.98 10.63
CA LYS A 180 -9.21 -18.57 9.72
C LYS A 180 -10.30 -17.58 9.33
N PHE A 181 -10.79 -17.71 8.10
CA PHE A 181 -12.00 -17.04 7.65
C PHE A 181 -13.23 -17.90 8.00
N LEU A 182 -14.17 -17.30 8.73
CA LEU A 182 -15.48 -17.88 9.02
C LEU A 182 -16.40 -17.62 7.84
N VAL A 183 -17.11 -18.66 7.40
CA VAL A 183 -17.94 -18.58 6.19
C VAL A 183 -19.28 -19.27 6.38
N SER A 184 -20.30 -18.70 5.73
CA SER A 184 -21.59 -19.35 5.52
C SER A 184 -21.67 -19.91 4.10
N LYS A 185 -22.46 -20.96 3.91
CA LYS A 185 -22.78 -21.48 2.57
C LYS A 185 -24.06 -20.81 2.09
N SER A 186 -24.01 -20.15 0.94
CA SER A 186 -25.20 -19.68 0.23
C SER A 186 -25.98 -20.87 -0.35
N GLY A 187 -27.26 -20.67 -0.69
CA GLY A 187 -28.11 -21.67 -1.32
C GLY A 187 -27.56 -22.20 -2.66
N SER A 188 -26.64 -21.48 -3.30
CA SER A 188 -25.91 -21.88 -4.51
C SER A 188 -24.64 -22.71 -4.23
N GLY A 189 -24.30 -22.98 -2.97
CA GLY A 189 -23.09 -23.69 -2.56
C GLY A 189 -21.84 -22.81 -2.45
N GLN A 190 -21.94 -21.52 -2.76
CA GLN A 190 -20.82 -20.56 -2.64
C GLN A 190 -20.54 -20.21 -1.17
N LYS A 191 -19.27 -20.19 -0.78
CA LYS A 191 -18.84 -19.71 0.55
C LYS A 191 -18.82 -18.18 0.58
N ILE A 192 -19.49 -17.59 1.55
CA ILE A 192 -19.53 -16.14 1.79
C ILE A 192 -18.91 -15.87 3.15
N LEU A 193 -18.03 -14.88 3.22
CA LEU A 193 -17.42 -14.42 4.47
C LEU A 193 -18.49 -13.96 5.46
N THR A 194 -18.34 -14.38 6.72
CA THR A 194 -19.19 -13.91 7.83
C THR A 194 -18.35 -13.39 9.00
N GLY A 195 -17.06 -13.69 9.05
CA GLY A 195 -16.20 -13.31 10.15
C GLY A 195 -14.76 -13.81 10.03
N LEU A 196 -13.95 -13.43 11.01
CA LEU A 196 -12.57 -13.86 11.17
C LEU A 196 -12.39 -14.49 12.54
N LEU A 197 -11.66 -15.60 12.59
CA LEU A 197 -11.06 -16.11 13.82
C LEU A 197 -9.65 -15.52 13.92
N MET A 198 -9.42 -14.73 14.95
CA MET A 198 -8.12 -14.15 15.27
C MET A 198 -7.53 -14.77 16.52
N ILE A 199 -6.22 -14.65 16.65
CA ILE A 199 -5.48 -15.04 17.86
C ILE A 199 -4.52 -13.92 18.25
N ARG A 200 -4.30 -13.71 19.55
CA ARG A 200 -3.28 -12.74 19.98
C ARG A 200 -1.90 -13.30 19.75
N VAL A 201 -0.98 -12.43 19.38
CA VAL A 201 0.41 -12.75 19.13
C VAL A 201 1.34 -11.82 19.89
N ASP A 202 2.44 -12.38 20.37
CA ASP A 202 3.49 -11.67 21.07
C ASP A 202 4.85 -11.99 20.47
N TRP A 203 5.78 -11.06 20.62
CA TRP A 203 7.15 -11.18 20.13
C TRP A 203 8.00 -11.89 21.17
N LYS A 204 8.48 -13.09 20.83
CA LYS A 204 9.44 -13.84 21.64
C LYS A 204 10.75 -13.95 20.87
N LYS A 205 11.87 -13.80 21.58
CA LYS A 205 13.18 -14.13 21.01
C LYS A 205 13.35 -15.64 20.98
N ASP A 206 13.77 -16.16 19.84
CA ASP A 206 14.21 -17.55 19.75
C ASP A 206 15.57 -17.74 20.45
N GLU A 207 16.01 -18.99 20.53
CA GLU A 207 17.28 -19.39 21.16
C GLU A 207 18.51 -18.71 20.52
N ASN A 208 18.38 -18.23 19.28
CA ASN A 208 19.42 -17.53 18.53
C ASN A 208 19.28 -15.99 18.60
N GLY A 209 18.36 -15.49 19.44
CA GLY A 209 18.11 -14.06 19.62
C GLY A 209 17.29 -13.41 18.51
N ALA A 210 16.79 -14.19 17.53
CA ALA A 210 15.92 -13.66 16.49
C ALA A 210 14.50 -13.49 17.02
N TRP A 211 13.87 -12.36 16.71
CA TRP A 211 12.49 -12.11 17.08
C TRP A 211 11.54 -12.96 16.22
N ARG A 212 10.74 -13.80 16.88
CA ARG A 212 9.66 -14.57 16.25
C ARG A 212 8.33 -14.21 16.88
N ILE A 213 7.31 -14.19 16.04
CA ILE A 213 5.93 -14.04 16.47
C ILE A 213 5.49 -15.38 17.07
N SER A 214 4.97 -15.36 18.28
CA SER A 214 4.39 -16.52 18.98
C SER A 214 2.92 -16.27 19.28
N GLU A 215 2.08 -17.26 19.02
CA GLU A 215 0.65 -17.21 19.38
C GLU A 215 0.48 -17.37 20.90
N ILE A 216 -0.46 -16.62 21.47
CA ILE A 216 -0.87 -16.78 22.86
C ILE A 216 -2.01 -17.79 22.90
N GLU A 217 -1.80 -18.92 23.59
CA GLU A 217 -2.84 -19.94 23.76
C GLU A 217 -4.08 -19.35 24.48
N ASP A 218 -5.26 -19.87 24.17
CA ASP A 218 -6.56 -19.43 24.72
C ASP A 218 -6.92 -17.94 24.49
N SER A 219 -6.29 -17.30 23.52
CA SER A 219 -6.56 -15.89 23.14
C SER A 219 -7.34 -15.74 21.83
N GLU A 220 -8.03 -16.80 21.41
CA GLU A 220 -8.80 -16.79 20.17
C GLU A 220 -10.06 -15.95 20.31
N GLU A 221 -10.25 -15.01 19.38
CA GLU A 221 -11.38 -14.08 19.35
C GLU A 221 -12.04 -14.12 17.96
N GLU A 222 -13.36 -14.31 17.92
CA GLU A 222 -14.16 -14.23 16.69
C GLU A 222 -14.67 -12.80 16.50
N MET A 223 -14.61 -12.31 15.25
CA MET A 223 -15.19 -11.03 14.88
C MET A 223 -16.03 -11.17 13.62
N SER A 224 -17.19 -10.52 13.62
CA SER A 224 -18.05 -10.40 12.45
C SER A 224 -17.38 -9.57 11.35
N CYS A 225 -17.51 -10.04 10.12
CA CYS A 225 -16.91 -9.40 8.96
C CYS A 225 -17.70 -9.76 7.71
N ASP A 226 -18.22 -8.75 7.03
CA ASP A 226 -18.96 -8.90 5.78
C ASP A 226 -18.06 -8.65 4.56
N LEU A 227 -16.93 -7.95 4.73
CA LEU A 227 -15.94 -7.68 3.68
C LEU A 227 -14.53 -7.59 4.27
N CYS A 228 -13.62 -8.43 3.80
CA CYS A 228 -12.20 -8.38 4.19
C CYS A 228 -11.33 -7.85 3.05
N ILE A 229 -10.50 -6.85 3.36
CA ILE A 229 -9.58 -6.20 2.42
C ILE A 229 -8.14 -6.52 2.83
N LEU A 230 -7.36 -7.15 1.95
CA LEU A 230 -5.98 -7.53 2.20
C LEU A 230 -5.02 -6.42 1.74
N ALA A 231 -4.39 -5.75 2.70
CA ALA A 231 -3.47 -4.63 2.51
C ALA A 231 -2.07 -4.92 3.11
N MET A 232 -1.53 -6.13 2.87
CA MET A 232 -0.26 -6.59 3.44
C MET A 232 0.98 -6.25 2.59
N GLY A 233 0.83 -5.35 1.61
CA GLY A 233 1.89 -4.94 0.70
C GLY A 233 2.09 -5.89 -0.49
N PHE A 234 3.21 -5.72 -1.19
CA PHE A 234 3.52 -6.41 -2.45
C PHE A 234 4.84 -7.19 -2.33
N LEU A 235 4.96 -8.27 -3.11
CA LEU A 235 6.14 -9.12 -3.14
C LEU A 235 7.15 -8.70 -4.20
N GLY A 236 6.69 -8.12 -5.32
CA GLY A 236 7.57 -7.70 -6.41
C GLY A 236 6.84 -7.43 -7.71
N PRO A 237 7.59 -7.15 -8.80
CA PRO A 237 7.03 -6.96 -10.12
C PRO A 237 6.39 -8.25 -10.63
N GLU A 238 5.34 -8.12 -11.43
CA GLU A 238 4.85 -9.24 -12.24
C GLU A 238 5.97 -9.76 -13.15
N LYS A 239 5.91 -11.06 -13.48
CA LYS A 239 6.84 -11.67 -14.42
C LYS A 239 6.68 -11.00 -15.79
N ILE A 240 7.59 -10.09 -16.11
CA ILE A 240 7.76 -9.58 -17.45
C ILE A 240 8.29 -10.74 -18.30
N ASP A 241 7.75 -10.84 -19.51
CA ASP A 241 7.97 -11.84 -20.57
C ASP A 241 9.21 -12.75 -20.44
N HIS A 242 9.05 -14.04 -20.79
CA HIS A 242 10.10 -15.05 -20.77
C HIS A 242 11.37 -14.61 -21.54
N ASP A 243 11.22 -13.73 -22.53
CA ASP A 243 12.32 -13.18 -23.35
C ASP A 243 13.35 -12.32 -22.59
N LEU A 244 12.95 -11.70 -21.47
CA LEU A 244 13.86 -10.92 -20.60
C LEU A 244 14.43 -11.78 -19.46
N MET A 245 13.82 -12.93 -19.15
CA MET A 245 14.30 -13.83 -18.11
C MET A 245 15.62 -14.48 -18.52
N GLY A 246 16.71 -14.12 -17.83
CA GLY A 246 18.05 -14.68 -18.06
C GLY A 246 19.04 -13.73 -18.75
N LYS A 247 18.58 -12.55 -19.22
CA LYS A 247 19.44 -11.50 -19.81
C LYS A 247 19.72 -10.32 -18.86
N THR A 248 19.30 -10.46 -17.60
CA THR A 248 19.24 -9.38 -16.63
C THR A 248 20.09 -9.74 -15.42
N THR A 249 21.14 -8.97 -15.16
CA THR A 249 21.91 -9.07 -13.92
C THR A 249 21.21 -8.24 -12.83
N LEU A 250 20.95 -8.87 -11.69
CA LEU A 250 20.45 -8.27 -10.43
C LEU A 250 18.97 -7.89 -10.38
N ALA A 251 18.11 -8.87 -10.11
CA ALA A 251 16.80 -8.62 -9.50
C ALA A 251 16.95 -8.62 -7.96
N GLY A 252 17.41 -7.49 -7.40
CA GLY A 252 17.17 -7.16 -5.99
C GLY A 252 15.79 -6.47 -5.81
N PRO A 253 15.25 -6.39 -4.58
CA PRO A 253 13.98 -5.69 -4.32
C PRO A 253 14.15 -4.19 -4.61
N GLY A 254 13.71 -3.76 -5.79
CA GLY A 254 13.82 -2.37 -6.29
C GLY A 254 14.66 -2.17 -7.56
N GLY A 255 15.03 -3.24 -8.28
CA GLY A 255 15.97 -3.14 -9.40
C GLY A 255 15.42 -2.52 -10.68
N VAL A 256 15.99 -1.37 -11.09
CA VAL A 256 16.06 -0.99 -12.52
C VAL A 256 16.88 -2.05 -13.24
N VAL A 257 16.29 -2.65 -14.28
CA VAL A 257 16.94 -3.71 -15.05
C VAL A 257 17.50 -3.12 -16.34
N LEU A 258 18.83 -3.10 -16.46
CA LEU A 258 19.51 -2.78 -17.71
C LEU A 258 19.88 -4.09 -18.40
N ALA A 259 19.26 -4.39 -19.53
CA ALA A 259 19.67 -5.49 -20.40
C ALA A 259 20.40 -4.91 -21.62
N PRO A 260 21.67 -5.28 -21.88
CA PRO A 260 22.30 -4.95 -23.16
C PRO A 260 21.59 -5.71 -24.27
N ILE A 261 21.09 -5.00 -25.27
CA ILE A 261 20.58 -5.60 -26.51
C ILE A 261 21.81 -5.92 -27.36
N GLN A 262 22.14 -7.21 -27.50
CA GLN A 262 23.09 -7.65 -28.53
C GLN A 262 22.36 -7.60 -29.88
N ASN A 263 22.88 -6.78 -30.79
CA ASN A 263 22.45 -6.72 -32.20
C ASN A 263 22.65 -8.06 -32.91
#